data_AF-A0A345P1K3-F1
#
_entry.id   AF-A0A345P1K3-F1
#
_cell.length_a   1.000
_cell.length_b   1.000
_cell.length_c   1.000
_cell.angle_alpha   90.00
_cell.angle_beta   90.00
_cell.angle_gamma   90.00
#
_symmetry.space_group_name_H-M   'P 1'
#
loop_
_entity.id
_entity.type
_entity.pdbx_description
1 polymer ?
#
loop_
_entity_poly.entity_id
_entity_poly.type
_entity_poly.pdbx_seq_one_letter_code
_entity_poly.pdbx_strand_id
1 'polypeptide(L)'
;MLKKLSPNIKSSITRSISQSFEQYMNEIGWSAEHYNIEQFYANWREYITTKALWYDKIPEDVISDPQFHEDLAKRVEEVLIRILNDPPTEEQIAQIEILQEKLNTHYEYGCKAEAVYVQNLLEENVGQLK
;
A
#
# COMPACT_ATOMS: atom_id res chain seq x y z
N MET A 1 -18.22 14.76 -2.76
CA MET A 1 -17.42 15.69 -1.94
C MET A 1 -15.91 15.63 -2.26
N LEU A 2 -15.27 14.46 -2.28
CA LEU A 2 -13.82 14.33 -2.49
C LEU A 2 -13.33 14.93 -3.82
N LYS A 3 -14.15 14.80 -4.88
CA LYS A 3 -13.87 15.39 -6.21
C LYS A 3 -13.76 16.93 -6.19
N LYS A 4 -14.25 17.61 -5.15
CA LYS A 4 -14.16 19.08 -5.01
C LYS A 4 -12.87 19.54 -4.31
N LEU A 5 -12.12 18.62 -3.70
CA LEU A 5 -10.84 18.95 -3.05
C LEU A 5 -9.78 19.36 -4.09
N SER A 6 -8.77 20.09 -3.62
CA SER A 6 -7.64 20.49 -4.46
C SER A 6 -6.90 19.25 -4.97
N PRO A 7 -6.27 19.31 -6.17
CA PRO A 7 -5.46 18.21 -6.71
C PRO A 7 -4.38 17.73 -5.73
N ASN A 8 -3.77 18.65 -4.98
CA ASN A 8 -2.73 18.34 -3.99
C ASN A 8 -3.26 17.49 -2.83
N ILE A 9 -4.46 17.79 -2.31
CA ILE A 9 -5.08 16.99 -1.25
C ILE A 9 -5.45 15.60 -1.80
N LYS A 10 -6.06 15.52 -2.99
CA LYS A 10 -6.40 14.23 -3.62
C LYS A 10 -5.17 13.34 -3.84
N SER A 11 -4.06 13.94 -4.28
CA SER A 11 -2.78 13.25 -4.44
C SER A 11 -2.25 12.75 -3.09
N SER A 12 -2.35 13.59 -2.06
CA SER A 12 -1.91 13.25 -0.69
C SER A 12 -2.75 12.12 -0.08
N ILE A 13 -4.07 12.14 -0.27
CA ILE A 13 -4.98 11.04 0.12
C ILE A 13 -4.53 9.75 -0.57
N THR A 14 -4.35 9.80 -1.89
CA THR A 14 -3.92 8.63 -2.69
C THR A 14 -2.61 8.05 -2.17
N ARG A 15 -1.60 8.91 -1.95
CA ARG A 15 -0.30 8.49 -1.42
C ARG A 15 -0.44 7.86 -0.04
N SER A 16 -1.24 8.46 0.85
CA SER A 16 -1.44 7.92 2.20
C SER A 16 -2.11 6.53 2.19
N ILE A 17 -3.06 6.31 1.28
CA ILE A 17 -3.71 4.99 1.11
C ILE A 17 -2.68 3.98 0.64
N SER A 18 -1.94 4.28 -0.44
CA SER A 18 -0.92 3.38 -0.98
C SER A 18 0.13 3.02 0.06
N GLN A 19 0.71 4.01 0.73
CA GLN A 19 1.74 3.79 1.75
C GLN A 19 1.23 2.96 2.92
N SER A 20 0.03 3.25 3.43
CA SER A 20 -0.52 2.52 4.59
C SER A 20 -0.89 1.10 4.21
N PHE A 21 -1.37 0.87 3.00
CA PHE A 21 -1.70 -0.46 2.51
C PHE A 21 -0.44 -1.30 2.31
N GLU A 22 0.55 -0.78 1.59
CA GLU A 22 1.82 -1.47 1.36
C GLU A 22 2.53 -1.78 2.70
N GLN A 23 2.53 -0.83 3.65
CA GLN A 23 3.07 -1.07 4.98
C GLN A 23 2.31 -2.20 5.70
N TYR A 24 0.98 -2.15 5.71
CA TYR A 24 0.16 -3.20 6.32
C TYR A 24 0.43 -4.58 5.69
N MET A 25 0.48 -4.66 4.35
CA MET A 25 0.79 -5.90 3.64
C MET A 25 2.21 -6.40 3.97
N ASN A 26 3.21 -5.52 4.05
CA ASN A 26 4.56 -5.89 4.48
C ASN A 26 4.58 -6.46 5.91
N GLU A 27 3.84 -5.86 6.84
CA GLU A 27 3.75 -6.30 8.25
C GLU A 27 3.16 -7.71 8.38
N ILE A 28 2.23 -8.08 7.50
CA ILE A 28 1.65 -9.44 7.43
C ILE A 28 2.37 -10.35 6.42
N GLY A 29 3.53 -9.93 5.90
CA GLY A 29 4.34 -10.69 4.96
C GLY A 29 3.65 -11.02 3.64
N TRP A 30 2.80 -10.11 3.15
CA TRP A 30 1.99 -10.24 1.95
C TRP A 30 1.06 -11.47 1.93
N SER A 31 0.72 -12.01 3.10
CA SER A 31 -0.15 -13.19 3.20
C SER A 31 -1.63 -12.84 3.06
N ALA A 32 -2.26 -13.33 1.99
CA ALA A 32 -3.71 -13.18 1.78
C ALA A 32 -4.57 -13.81 2.89
N GLU A 33 -4.07 -14.84 3.56
CA GLU A 33 -4.76 -15.47 4.71
C GLU A 33 -4.80 -14.57 5.94
N HIS A 34 -3.78 -13.71 6.11
CA HIS A 34 -3.68 -12.76 7.21
C HIS A 34 -4.30 -11.39 6.88
N TYR A 35 -4.74 -11.20 5.63
CA TYR A 35 -5.34 -9.95 5.19
C TYR A 35 -6.72 -9.73 5.82
N ASN A 36 -6.87 -8.58 6.48
CA ASN A 36 -8.11 -8.14 7.10
C ASN A 36 -8.38 -6.68 6.75
N ILE A 37 -9.43 -6.45 5.97
CA ILE A 37 -9.82 -5.12 5.51
C ILE A 37 -10.20 -4.17 6.66
N GLU A 38 -10.84 -4.68 7.72
CA GLU A 38 -11.23 -3.87 8.88
C GLU A 38 -10.00 -3.40 9.65
N GLN A 39 -9.00 -4.29 9.81
CA GLN A 39 -7.72 -3.93 10.44
C GLN A 39 -6.97 -2.89 9.60
N PHE A 40 -6.94 -3.06 8.28
CA PHE A 40 -6.36 -2.05 7.38
C PHE A 40 -7.05 -0.69 7.55
N TYR A 41 -8.38 -0.64 7.54
CA TYR A 41 -9.13 0.60 7.75
C TYR A 41 -8.87 1.23 9.12
N ALA A 42 -8.75 0.42 10.18
CA ALA A 42 -8.42 0.90 11.52
C ALA A 42 -7.02 1.54 11.54
N ASN A 43 -6.01 0.83 11.01
CA ASN A 43 -4.63 1.31 10.93
C ASN A 43 -4.52 2.59 10.09
N TRP A 44 -5.20 2.61 8.94
CA TRP A 44 -5.20 3.78 8.06
C TRP A 44 -5.91 4.97 8.70
N ARG A 45 -7.04 4.76 9.41
CA ARG A 45 -7.73 5.80 10.16
C ARG A 45 -6.84 6.40 11.25
N GLU A 46 -6.14 5.54 12.01
CA GLU A 46 -5.18 5.99 13.01
C GLU A 46 -4.05 6.81 12.36
N TYR A 47 -3.50 6.33 11.25
CA TYR A 47 -2.47 7.06 10.51
C TYR A 47 -2.94 8.43 10.05
N ILE A 48 -4.12 8.53 9.42
CA ILE A 48 -4.57 9.82 8.88
C ILE A 48 -4.92 10.84 9.96
N THR A 49 -5.41 10.38 11.12
CA THR A 49 -5.78 11.25 12.24
C THR A 49 -4.61 11.67 13.12
N THR A 50 -3.48 10.96 13.05
CA THR A 50 -2.30 11.25 13.91
C THR A 50 -1.08 11.78 13.15
N LYS A 51 -0.94 11.43 11.86
CA LYS A 51 0.29 11.69 11.08
C LYS A 51 0.07 12.39 9.74
N ALA A 52 -1.12 12.27 9.13
CA ALA A 52 -1.31 12.77 7.77
C ALA A 52 -1.52 14.29 7.71
N LEU A 53 -0.56 14.98 7.11
CA LEU A 53 -0.57 16.45 6.92
C LEU A 53 -1.75 17.00 6.08
N TRP A 54 -2.55 16.13 5.46
CA TRP A 54 -3.70 16.55 4.66
C TRP A 54 -5.01 16.53 5.44
N TYR A 55 -5.12 15.71 6.50
CA TYR A 55 -6.39 15.51 7.21
C TYR A 55 -6.86 16.80 7.87
N ASP A 56 -5.96 17.49 8.57
CA ASP A 56 -6.21 18.79 9.22
C ASP A 56 -6.46 19.94 8.22
N LYS A 57 -6.20 19.72 6.92
CA LYS A 57 -6.46 20.71 5.87
C LYS A 57 -7.86 20.60 5.28
N ILE A 58 -8.63 19.58 5.68
CA ILE A 58 -10.01 19.42 5.26
C ILE A 58 -10.91 20.07 6.32
N PRO A 59 -11.86 20.94 5.92
CA PRO A 59 -12.84 21.49 6.84
C PRO A 59 -13.65 20.41 7.58
N GLU A 60 -13.98 20.65 8.85
CA GLU A 60 -14.66 19.68 9.72
C GLU A 60 -16.06 19.29 9.21
N ASP A 61 -16.77 20.23 8.56
CA ASP A 61 -18.05 19.99 7.90
C ASP A 61 -17.93 19.02 6.72
N VAL A 62 -16.80 19.06 6.01
CA VAL A 62 -16.49 18.11 4.93
C VAL A 62 -16.08 16.76 5.51
N ILE A 63 -15.29 16.74 6.58
CA ILE A 63 -14.86 15.48 7.22
C ILE A 63 -16.06 14.73 7.79
N SER A 64 -17.01 15.43 8.39
CA SER A 64 -18.20 14.84 9.03
C SER A 64 -19.31 14.46 8.04
N ASP A 65 -19.14 14.81 6.77
CA ASP A 65 -20.16 14.59 5.74
C ASP A 65 -20.17 13.11 5.29
N PRO A 66 -21.34 12.44 5.33
CA PRO A 66 -21.45 11.04 4.90
C PRO A 66 -21.04 10.79 3.44
N GLN A 67 -21.29 11.74 2.54
CA GLN A 67 -20.89 11.62 1.13
C GLN A 67 -19.37 11.70 0.98
N PHE A 68 -18.68 12.46 1.83
CA PHE A 68 -17.22 12.46 1.87
C PHE A 68 -16.66 11.10 2.29
N HIS A 69 -17.22 10.48 3.33
CA HIS A 69 -16.81 9.13 3.75
C HIS A 69 -17.06 8.07 2.67
N GLU A 70 -18.20 8.14 1.99
CA GLU A 70 -18.51 7.23 0.87
C GLU A 70 -17.53 7.41 -0.30
N ASP A 71 -17.25 8.66 -0.69
CA ASP A 71 -16.26 8.96 -1.73
C ASP A 71 -14.85 8.48 -1.34
N LEU A 72 -14.51 8.59 -0.05
CA LEU A 72 -13.23 8.17 0.47
C LEU A 72 -13.08 6.64 0.45
N ALA A 73 -14.13 5.91 0.82
CA ALA A 73 -14.16 4.45 0.73
C ALA A 73 -13.99 3.97 -0.72
N LYS A 74 -14.71 4.58 -1.67
CA LYS A 74 -14.52 4.32 -3.11
C LYS A 74 -13.09 4.61 -3.55
N ARG A 75 -12.51 5.71 -3.06
CA ARG A 75 -11.12 6.08 -3.40
C ARG A 75 -10.12 5.05 -2.87
N VAL A 76 -10.35 4.51 -1.68
CA VAL A 76 -9.52 3.44 -1.11
C VAL A 76 -9.56 2.22 -2.02
N GLU A 77 -10.75 1.73 -2.33
CA GLU A 77 -10.96 0.56 -3.19
C GLU A 77 -10.25 0.73 -4.55
N GLU A 78 -10.44 1.88 -5.22
CA GLU A 78 -9.76 2.19 -6.49
C GLU A 78 -8.23 2.10 -6.37
N VAL A 79 -7.66 2.59 -5.27
CA VAL A 79 -6.21 2.58 -5.06
C VAL A 79 -5.71 1.17 -4.78
N LEU A 80 -6.42 0.38 -3.96
CA LEU A 80 -6.05 -1.00 -3.66
C LEU A 80 -6.08 -1.86 -4.92
N ILE A 81 -7.18 -1.78 -5.70
CA ILE A 81 -7.30 -2.48 -6.99
C ILE A 81 -6.13 -2.12 -7.90
N ARG A 82 -5.76 -0.84 -7.98
CA ARG A 82 -4.64 -0.42 -8.81
C ARG A 82 -3.31 -1.01 -8.35
N ILE A 83 -3.05 -1.07 -7.04
CA ILE A 83 -1.81 -1.65 -6.49
C ILE A 83 -1.73 -3.14 -6.81
N LEU A 84 -2.82 -3.88 -6.54
CA LEU A 84 -2.88 -5.33 -6.73
C LEU A 84 -2.84 -5.75 -8.20
N ASN A 85 -3.20 -4.86 -9.13
CA ASN A 85 -3.16 -5.12 -10.57
C ASN A 85 -1.97 -4.45 -11.28
N ASP A 86 -1.09 -3.75 -10.58
CA ASP A 86 0.13 -3.20 -11.19
C ASP A 86 1.15 -4.33 -11.30
N PRO A 87 1.49 -4.82 -12.51
CA PRO A 87 2.40 -5.93 -12.66
C PRO A 87 3.84 -5.52 -12.31
N PRO A 88 4.65 -6.44 -11.77
CA PRO A 88 6.09 -6.23 -11.65
C PRO A 88 6.72 -5.94 -13.02
N THR A 89 7.81 -5.18 -13.03
CA THR A 89 8.57 -4.95 -14.27
C THR A 89 9.42 -6.17 -14.62
N GLU A 90 9.74 -6.36 -15.90
CA GLU A 90 10.63 -7.46 -16.34
C GLU A 90 12.00 -7.40 -15.64
N GLU A 91 12.53 -6.19 -15.42
CA GLU A 91 13.77 -5.98 -14.68
C GLU A 91 13.67 -6.46 -13.23
N GLN A 92 12.55 -6.14 -12.56
CA GLN A 92 12.31 -6.56 -11.18
C GLN A 92 12.18 -8.08 -11.08
N ILE A 93 11.45 -8.71 -12.00
CA ILE A 93 11.31 -10.16 -12.08
C ILE A 93 12.68 -10.82 -12.24
N ALA A 94 13.49 -10.35 -13.20
CA ALA A 94 14.82 -10.89 -13.44
C ALA A 94 15.74 -10.77 -12.21
N GLN A 95 15.67 -9.63 -11.50
CA GLN A 95 16.45 -9.44 -10.27
C GLN A 95 16.04 -10.41 -9.17
N ILE A 96 14.73 -10.62 -8.96
CA ILE A 96 14.21 -11.57 -8.00
C ILE A 96 14.67 -12.98 -8.34
N GLU A 97 14.52 -13.44 -9.59
CA GLU A 97 14.93 -14.80 -9.99
C GLU A 97 16.42 -15.05 -9.73
N ILE A 98 17.30 -14.09 -10.06
CA ILE A 98 18.73 -14.20 -9.78
C ILE A 98 19.00 -14.34 -8.27
N LEU A 99 18.27 -13.63 -7.42
CA LEU A 99 18.41 -13.72 -5.98
C LEU A 99 17.87 -15.05 -5.44
N GLN A 100 16.73 -15.50 -5.98
CA GLN A 100 16.10 -16.77 -5.62
C GLN A 100 16.99 -17.97 -5.95
N GLU A 101 17.63 -17.99 -7.12
CA GLU A 101 18.59 -19.02 -7.51
C GLU A 101 19.78 -19.08 -6.55
N LYS A 102 20.32 -17.91 -6.14
CA LYS A 102 21.46 -17.83 -5.20
C LYS A 102 21.11 -18.35 -3.81
N LEU A 103 19.88 -18.09 -3.37
CA LEU A 103 19.40 -18.45 -2.03
C LEU A 103 18.67 -19.80 -2.00
N ASN A 104 18.44 -20.42 -3.16
CA ASN A 104 17.63 -21.62 -3.33
C ASN A 104 16.21 -21.46 -2.70
N THR A 105 15.56 -20.35 -3.02
CA THR A 105 14.19 -20.00 -2.57
C THR A 105 13.21 -19.93 -3.74
N HIS A 106 11.91 -19.99 -3.46
CA HIS A 106 10.85 -19.94 -4.48
C HIS A 106 9.64 -19.13 -3.97
N TYR A 107 9.84 -17.84 -3.74
CA TYR A 107 8.74 -16.93 -3.43
C TYR A 107 7.91 -16.66 -4.69
N GLU A 108 6.61 -16.56 -4.49
CA GLU A 108 5.66 -16.11 -5.50
C GLU A 108 5.26 -14.67 -5.20
N TYR A 109 4.88 -13.93 -6.23
CA TYR A 109 4.38 -12.56 -6.12
C TYR A 109 3.42 -12.25 -7.26
N GLY A 110 2.29 -11.60 -6.95
CA GLY A 110 1.22 -11.31 -7.90
C GLY A 110 1.20 -9.87 -8.41
N CYS A 111 1.83 -8.94 -7.71
CA CYS A 111 1.87 -7.52 -8.09
C CYS A 111 3.24 -6.90 -7.83
N LYS A 112 3.45 -5.71 -8.40
CA LYS A 112 4.71 -4.96 -8.27
C LYS A 112 5.07 -4.67 -6.81
N ALA A 113 4.09 -4.31 -5.99
CA ALA A 113 4.34 -3.98 -4.58
C ALA A 113 4.80 -5.21 -3.78
N GLU A 114 4.19 -6.37 -4.03
CA GLU A 114 4.62 -7.65 -3.44
C GLU A 114 6.00 -8.07 -3.95
N ALA A 115 6.28 -7.87 -5.24
CA ALA A 115 7.61 -8.10 -5.81
C ALA A 115 8.69 -7.24 -5.15
N VAL A 116 8.38 -5.97 -4.80
CA VAL A 116 9.32 -5.11 -4.04
C VAL A 116 9.59 -5.71 -2.67
N TYR A 117 8.55 -6.19 -1.98
CA TYR A 117 8.71 -6.85 -0.68
C TYR A 117 9.58 -8.10 -0.77
N VAL A 118 9.29 -9.00 -1.73
CA VAL A 118 10.08 -10.23 -1.95
C VAL A 118 11.53 -9.90 -2.28
N GLN A 119 11.76 -8.93 -3.17
CA GLN A 119 13.11 -8.49 -3.51
C GLN A 119 13.87 -8.01 -2.27
N ASN A 120 13.28 -7.15 -1.45
CA ASN A 120 13.92 -6.64 -0.23
C ASN A 120 14.26 -7.78 0.73
N LEU A 121 13.35 -8.73 0.94
CA LEU A 121 13.56 -9.90 1.80
C LEU A 121 14.76 -10.74 1.32
N LEU A 122 14.85 -10.97 0.01
CA LEU A 122 15.96 -11.71 -0.60
C LEU A 122 17.29 -10.95 -0.47
N GLU A 123 17.29 -9.64 -0.71
CA GLU A 123 18.49 -8.79 -0.60
C GLU A 123 19.02 -8.75 0.84
N GLU A 124 18.14 -8.66 1.84
CA GLU A 124 18.50 -8.73 3.26
C GLU A 124 19.16 -10.07 3.60
N ASN A 125 18.61 -11.19 3.11
CA ASN A 125 19.16 -12.52 3.32
C ASN A 125 20.54 -12.71 2.66
N VAL A 126 20.76 -12.15 1.47
CA VAL A 126 22.08 -12.14 0.83
C VAL A 126 23.07 -11.30 1.65
N GLY A 127 22.63 -10.19 2.23
CA GLY A 127 23.45 -9.34 3.10
C GLY A 127 23.96 -10.06 4.35
N GLN A 128 23.17 -11.00 4.88
CA GLN A 128 23.53 -11.80 6.07
C GLN A 128 24.48 -12.96 5.78
N LEU A 129 24.63 -13.37 4.51
CA LEU A 129 25.54 -14.45 4.09
C LEU A 129 26.98 -13.99 3.83
N LYS A 130 27.27 -12.69 3.90
CA LYS A 130 28.60 -12.09 3.72
C LYS A 130 29.32 -11.89 5.05
#